data_AF-A0A847WGE9-F1
#
_entry.id   AF-A0A847WGE9-F1
#
_cell.length_a   1.000
_cell.length_b   1.000
_cell.length_c   1.000
_cell.angle_alpha   90.00
_cell.angle_beta   90.00
_cell.angle_gamma   90.00
#
_symmetry.space_group_name_H-M   'P 1'
#
loop_
_entity.id
_entity.type
_entity.pdbx_description
1 polymer ?
#
loop_
_entity_poly.entity_id
_entity_poly.type
_entity_poly.pdbx_seq_one_letter_code
_entity_poly.pdbx_strand_id
1 'polypeptide(L)'
;MWFVYCCLPSRAYGLKTAKTCETSYCFIILRHILTNMISPILVLATLDVGSIILRIAGMTFLGLGAQPPNPEWGAMLNDGRPYMYMAPWIMIFPGLAILITVLAFNLIGDGLRDILDPRETQRT
;
A
#
# COMPACT_ATOMS: atom_id res chain seq x y z
N MET A 1 -32.97 -7.89 -5.90
CA MET A 1 -34.10 -8.69 -6.46
C MET A 1 -34.09 -8.68 -8.00
N TRP A 2 -32.91 -8.84 -8.63
CA TRP A 2 -32.72 -8.80 -10.10
C TRP A 2 -31.75 -9.90 -10.61
N PHE A 3 -31.58 -10.99 -9.86
CA PHE A 3 -30.60 -12.06 -10.18
C PHE A 3 -31.21 -13.39 -10.64
N VAL A 4 -32.53 -13.46 -10.88
CA VAL A 4 -33.23 -14.73 -11.14
C VAL A 4 -33.71 -14.90 -12.59
N TYR A 5 -33.62 -13.87 -13.44
CA TYR A 5 -34.14 -13.97 -14.82
C TYR A 5 -33.20 -14.64 -15.84
N CYS A 6 -31.99 -15.07 -15.46
CA CYS A 6 -31.08 -15.79 -16.36
C CYS A 6 -31.25 -17.33 -16.33
N CYS A 7 -32.44 -17.80 -15.98
CA CYS A 7 -32.80 -19.22 -16.08
C CYS A 7 -34.27 -19.35 -16.53
N LEU A 8 -34.64 -18.66 -17.62
CA LEU A 8 -35.88 -18.98 -18.33
C LEU A 8 -35.62 -20.11 -19.34
N PRO A 9 -36.37 -21.22 -19.28
CA PRO A 9 -36.23 -22.34 -20.19
C PRO A 9 -37.07 -22.10 -21.45
N SER A 10 -36.49 -22.22 -22.64
CA SER A 10 -37.12 -22.89 -23.79
C SER A 10 -36.20 -22.89 -25.02
N ARG A 11 -35.73 -24.09 -25.36
CA ARG A 11 -35.48 -24.63 -26.71
C ARG A 11 -35.47 -23.61 -27.88
N ALA A 12 -34.29 -23.19 -28.38
CA ALA A 12 -34.05 -22.89 -29.83
C ALA A 12 -32.70 -22.24 -30.19
N TYR A 13 -31.62 -22.34 -29.38
CA TYR A 13 -30.36 -21.65 -29.71
C TYR A 13 -29.13 -22.52 -29.43
N GLY A 14 -29.17 -23.78 -29.85
CA GLY A 14 -27.96 -24.58 -29.96
C GLY A 14 -27.06 -23.99 -31.07
N LEU A 15 -25.77 -23.85 -30.79
CA LEU A 15 -24.66 -23.64 -31.74
C LEU A 15 -24.16 -22.21 -32.00
N LYS A 16 -24.79 -21.12 -31.50
CA LYS A 16 -24.25 -19.75 -31.68
C LYS A 16 -23.58 -19.11 -30.46
N THR A 17 -23.57 -19.78 -29.30
CA THR A 17 -22.96 -19.22 -28.08
C THR A 17 -21.55 -19.75 -27.79
N ALA A 18 -21.14 -20.83 -28.46
CA ALA A 18 -19.88 -21.52 -28.13
C ALA A 18 -18.62 -20.76 -28.58
N LYS A 19 -18.70 -19.83 -29.54
CA LYS A 19 -17.52 -19.09 -30.04
C LYS A 19 -17.14 -17.84 -29.24
N THR A 20 -17.95 -17.44 -28.26
CA THR A 20 -17.61 -16.33 -27.35
C THR A 20 -16.99 -16.80 -26.02
N CYS A 21 -16.99 -18.11 -25.75
CA CYS A 21 -16.43 -18.69 -24.53
C CYS A 21 -14.94 -19.07 -24.63
N GLU A 22 -14.27 -18.72 -25.73
CA GLU A 22 -12.85 -19.00 -25.94
C GLU A 22 -11.96 -17.78 -25.65
N THR A 23 -12.51 -16.76 -24.98
CA THR A 23 -11.70 -15.70 -24.37
C THR A 23 -11.63 -15.99 -22.88
N SER A 24 -10.41 -16.22 -22.40
CA SER A 24 -10.07 -16.60 -21.02
C SER A 24 -10.97 -15.90 -20.00
N TYR A 25 -11.93 -16.64 -19.45
CA TYR A 25 -12.79 -16.18 -18.34
C TYR A 25 -11.93 -15.66 -17.18
N CYS A 26 -10.77 -16.29 -16.96
CA CYS A 26 -9.78 -15.85 -16.00
C CYS A 26 -9.25 -14.43 -16.30
N PHE A 27 -9.01 -14.09 -17.57
CA PHE A 27 -8.54 -12.75 -17.97
C PHE A 27 -9.61 -11.67 -17.78
N ILE A 28 -10.88 -11.98 -18.04
CA ILE A 28 -12.00 -11.04 -17.85
C ILE A 28 -12.23 -10.82 -16.36
N ILE A 29 -12.27 -11.89 -15.56
CA ILE A 29 -12.42 -11.84 -14.10
C ILE A 29 -11.25 -11.13 -13.46
N LEU A 30 -10.01 -11.47 -13.83
CA LEU A 30 -8.81 -10.79 -13.35
C LEU A 30 -8.84 -9.32 -13.70
N ARG A 31 -9.18 -8.93 -14.94
CA ARG A 31 -9.25 -7.52 -15.33
C ARG A 31 -10.35 -6.76 -14.59
N HIS A 32 -11.53 -7.35 -14.38
CA HIS A 32 -12.62 -6.71 -13.64
C HIS A 32 -12.30 -6.57 -12.16
N ILE A 33 -11.73 -7.60 -11.53
CA ILE A 33 -11.34 -7.57 -10.12
C ILE A 33 -10.12 -6.67 -9.90
N LEU A 34 -9.10 -6.77 -10.76
CA LEU A 34 -7.91 -5.88 -10.71
C LEU A 34 -8.34 -4.43 -10.85
N THR A 35 -9.10 -4.07 -11.88
CA THR A 35 -9.48 -2.65 -12.11
C THR A 35 -10.29 -2.08 -10.94
N ASN A 36 -11.07 -2.92 -10.24
CA ASN A 36 -11.89 -2.48 -9.10
C ASN A 36 -11.13 -2.48 -7.77
N MET A 37 -10.09 -3.31 -7.62
CA MET A 37 -9.28 -3.39 -6.38
C MET A 37 -7.99 -2.55 -6.43
N ILE A 38 -7.51 -2.14 -7.61
CA ILE A 38 -6.27 -1.35 -7.76
C ILE A 38 -6.37 -0.02 -7.00
N SER A 39 -7.52 0.66 -7.02
CA SER A 39 -7.71 1.91 -6.26
C SER A 39 -7.45 1.73 -4.75
N PRO A 40 -8.20 0.87 -4.03
CA PRO A 40 -7.97 0.69 -2.60
C PRO A 40 -6.63 0.02 -2.27
N ILE A 41 -6.09 -0.85 -3.14
CA ILE A 41 -4.78 -1.49 -2.93
C ILE A 41 -3.65 -0.46 -3.01
N LEU A 42 -3.69 0.48 -3.95
CA LEU A 42 -2.67 1.54 -4.05
C LEU A 42 -2.66 2.43 -2.81
N VAL A 43 -3.85 2.79 -2.31
CA VAL A 43 -4.00 3.54 -1.06
C VAL A 43 -3.41 2.77 0.12
N LEU A 44 -3.81 1.51 0.29
CA LEU A 44 -3.28 0.66 1.37
C LEU A 44 -1.76 0.49 1.27
N ALA A 45 -1.23 0.34 0.06
CA ALA A 45 0.21 0.26 -0.17
C ALA A 45 0.91 1.56 0.24
N THR A 46 0.34 2.75 -0.05
CA THR A 46 0.94 4.03 0.37
C THR A 46 0.93 4.22 1.88
N LEU A 47 -0.12 3.76 2.57
CA LEU A 47 -0.19 3.79 4.03
C LEU A 47 0.84 2.84 4.67
N ASP A 48 1.14 1.72 4.02
CA ASP A 48 2.12 0.75 4.54
C ASP A 48 3.58 1.22 4.40
N VAL A 49 3.85 2.20 3.53
CA VAL A 49 5.21 2.76 3.33
C VAL A 49 5.80 3.29 4.64
N GLY A 50 5.00 3.99 5.46
CA GLY A 50 5.46 4.51 6.76
C GLY A 50 5.93 3.38 7.70
N SER A 51 5.18 2.27 7.73
CA SER A 51 5.52 1.08 8.51
C SER A 51 6.78 0.39 8.00
N ILE A 52 6.96 0.32 6.68
CA ILE A 52 8.16 -0.25 6.06
C ILE A 52 9.40 0.58 6.41
N ILE A 53 9.31 1.91 6.35
CA ILE A 53 10.41 2.82 6.73
C ILE A 53 10.83 2.59 8.18
N LEU A 54 9.88 2.48 9.12
CA LEU A 54 10.18 2.17 10.52
C LEU A 54 10.89 0.82 10.69
N ARG A 55 10.44 -0.21 9.97
CA ARG A 55 11.05 -1.55 10.01
C ARG A 55 12.49 -1.53 9.50
N ILE A 56 12.74 -0.84 8.40
CA ILE A 56 14.08 -0.70 7.83
C ILE A 56 14.98 0.12 8.78
N ALA A 57 14.49 1.24 9.30
CA ALA A 57 15.22 2.04 10.29
C ALA A 57 15.57 1.21 11.54
N GLY A 58 14.65 0.34 12.00
CA GLY A 58 14.91 -0.61 13.08
C GLY A 58 15.99 -1.65 12.73
N MET A 59 15.94 -2.25 11.55
CA MET A 59 16.98 -3.19 11.10
C MET A 59 18.36 -2.53 11.00
N THR A 60 18.43 -1.33 10.42
CA THR A 60 19.69 -0.58 10.27
C THR A 60 20.24 -0.11 11.62
N PHE A 61 19.38 0.26 12.57
CA PHE A 61 19.75 0.57 13.96
C PHE A 61 20.34 -0.63 14.72
N LEU A 62 19.92 -1.85 14.37
CA LEU A 62 20.50 -3.09 14.89
C LEU A 62 21.85 -3.45 14.21
N GLY A 63 22.31 -2.65 13.25
CA GLY A 63 23.57 -2.88 12.53
C GLY A 63 23.46 -3.82 11.33
N LEU A 64 22.23 -4.18 10.91
CA LEU A 64 21.95 -4.97 9.70
C LEU A 64 21.78 -4.09 8.46
N GLY A 65 22.16 -2.80 8.54
CA GLY A 65 22.05 -1.80 7.49
C GLY A 65 23.30 -1.63 6.65
N ALA A 66 23.32 -0.62 5.79
CA ALA A 66 24.50 -0.29 5.00
C ALA A 66 25.66 0.12 5.93
N GLN A 67 26.85 -0.40 5.64
CA GLN A 67 28.06 0.00 6.34
C GLN A 67 28.43 1.45 5.98
N PRO A 68 29.03 2.23 6.90
CA PRO A 68 29.60 3.54 6.57
C PRO A 68 30.54 3.40 5.36
N PRO A 69 30.45 4.24 4.31
CA PRO A 69 30.40 5.71 4.32
C PRO A 69 29.03 6.36 3.98
N ASN A 70 28.00 5.56 3.73
CA ASN A 70 26.68 6.09 3.37
C ASN A 70 25.92 6.55 4.62
N PRO A 71 25.41 7.79 4.68
CA PRO A 71 24.67 8.28 5.84
C PRO A 71 23.26 7.67 5.86
N GLU A 72 23.08 6.57 6.60
CA GLU A 72 21.76 6.00 6.88
C GLU A 72 21.25 6.46 8.26
N TRP A 73 20.04 7.03 8.32
CA TRP A 73 19.49 7.60 9.57
C TRP A 73 19.37 6.58 10.72
N GLY A 74 19.05 5.32 10.42
CA GLY A 74 18.99 4.26 11.44
C GLY A 74 20.37 3.84 11.95
N ALA A 75 21.39 3.81 11.08
CA ALA A 75 22.77 3.59 11.49
C ALA A 75 23.32 4.78 12.29
N MET A 76 22.97 6.02 11.93
CA MET A 76 23.33 7.22 12.70
C MET A 76 22.76 7.21 14.13
N LEU A 77 21.55 6.65 14.31
CA LEU A 77 20.98 6.43 15.65
C LEU A 77 21.78 5.40 16.46
N ASN A 78 22.34 4.37 15.81
CA ASN A 78 23.23 3.41 16.46
C ASN A 78 24.54 4.08 16.90
N ASP A 79 25.18 4.80 15.99
CA ASP A 79 26.45 5.50 16.23
C ASP A 79 26.32 6.59 17.31
N GLY A 80 25.13 7.20 17.44
CA GLY A 80 24.81 8.18 18.46
C GLY A 80 24.58 7.62 19.87
N ARG A 81 24.34 6.31 20.04
CA ARG A 81 24.09 5.68 21.36
C ARG A 81 25.16 5.98 22.43
N PRO A 82 26.47 5.80 22.17
CA PRO A 82 27.51 6.09 23.16
C PRO A 82 27.58 7.58 23.54
N TYR A 83 27.13 8.47 22.65
CA TYR A 83 27.17 9.91 22.85
C TYR A 83 25.89 10.47 23.49
N MET A 84 24.91 9.65 23.84
CA MET A 84 23.62 10.11 24.37
C MET A 84 23.75 11.01 25.62
N TYR A 85 24.72 10.71 26.50
CA TYR A 85 24.98 11.50 27.70
C TYR A 85 25.78 12.78 27.44
N MET A 86 26.63 12.80 26.41
CA MET A 86 27.52 13.94 26.12
C MET A 86 26.94 14.90 25.06
N ALA A 87 26.26 14.35 24.06
CA ALA A 87 25.81 15.05 22.87
C ALA A 87 24.48 14.46 22.35
N PRO A 88 23.36 14.65 23.07
CA PRO A 88 22.07 14.07 22.71
C PRO A 88 21.53 14.56 21.36
N TRP A 89 21.95 15.74 20.90
CA TRP A 89 21.53 16.29 19.60
C TRP A 89 21.89 15.39 18.42
N ILE A 90 22.99 14.63 18.50
CA ILE A 90 23.43 13.71 17.44
C ILE A 90 22.37 12.64 17.16
N MET A 91 21.61 12.22 18.18
CA MET A 91 20.54 11.25 18.06
C MET A 91 19.19 11.89 17.72
N ILE A 92 18.95 13.13 18.18
CA ILE A 92 17.69 13.85 17.96
C ILE A 92 17.48 14.17 16.47
N PHE A 93 18.51 14.64 15.76
CA PHE A 93 18.38 14.98 14.33
C PHE A 93 17.91 13.80 13.45
N PRO A 94 18.57 12.63 13.43
CA PRO A 94 18.12 11.50 12.64
C PRO A 94 16.77 10.94 13.12
N GLY A 95 16.50 10.98 14.44
CA GLY A 95 15.19 10.58 14.98
C GLY A 95 14.05 11.47 14.49
N LEU A 96 14.25 12.79 14.50
CA LEU A 96 13.27 13.76 14.00
C LEU A 96 13.09 13.62 12.48
N ALA A 97 14.16 13.38 11.72
CA ALA A 97 14.09 13.17 10.28
C ALA A 97 13.20 11.97 9.92
N ILE A 98 13.38 10.84 10.61
CA ILE A 98 12.53 9.64 10.44
C ILE A 98 11.08 9.97 10.79
N LEU A 99 10.84 10.63 11.93
CA LEU A 99 9.50 11.01 12.38
C LEU A 99 8.77 11.87 11.35
N ILE A 100 9.41 12.94 10.87
CA ILE A 100 8.83 13.85 9.86
C ILE A 100 8.54 13.09 8.57
N THR A 101 9.46 12.25 8.13
CA THR A 101 9.31 11.46 6.90
C THR A 101 8.09 10.54 6.99
N VAL A 102 7.98 9.79 8.07
CA VAL A 102 6.88 8.84 8.31
C VAL A 102 5.55 9.58 8.43
N LEU A 103 5.54 10.71 9.14
CA LEU A 103 4.35 11.54 9.29
C LEU A 103 3.91 12.13 7.94
N ALA A 104 4.84 12.60 7.11
CA ALA A 104 4.54 13.11 5.78
C ALA A 104 3.94 12.01 4.88
N PHE A 105 4.54 10.82 4.85
CA PHE A 105 4.01 9.70 4.07
C PHE A 105 2.64 9.22 4.59
N ASN A 106 2.44 9.17 5.91
CA ASN A 106 1.14 8.83 6.50
C ASN A 106 0.06 9.85 6.11
N LEU A 107 0.34 11.15 6.21
CA LEU A 107 -0.62 12.19 5.83
C LEU A 107 -0.94 12.18 4.33
N ILE A 108 0.05 11.91 3.48
CA ILE A 108 -0.17 11.75 2.03
C ILE A 108 -1.05 10.53 1.75
N GLY A 109 -0.80 9.40 2.45
CA GLY A 109 -1.60 8.19 2.33
C GLY A 109 -3.05 8.41 2.78
N ASP A 110 -3.25 9.15 3.87
CA ASP A 110 -4.59 9.52 4.37
C ASP A 110 -5.30 10.45 3.38
N GLY A 111 -4.62 11.49 2.85
CA GLY A 111 -5.20 12.36 1.83
C GLY A 111 -5.53 11.63 0.53
N LEU A 112 -4.68 10.68 0.11
CA LEU A 112 -4.94 9.84 -1.04
C LEU A 112 -6.14 8.91 -0.79
N ARG A 113 -6.24 8.34 0.41
CA ARG A 113 -7.39 7.52 0.84
C ARG A 113 -8.70 8.28 0.75
N ASP A 114 -8.73 9.50 1.29
CA ASP A 114 -9.94 10.33 1.31
C ASP A 114 -10.41 10.70 -0.11
N ILE A 115 -9.48 10.92 -1.04
CA ILE A 115 -9.82 11.21 -2.45
C ILE A 115 -10.33 9.95 -3.18
N LEU A 116 -9.78 8.78 -2.85
CA LEU A 116 -10.07 7.52 -3.55
C LEU A 116 -11.23 6.72 -2.96
N ASP A 117 -11.73 7.04 -1.76
CA ASP A 117 -12.91 6.39 -1.16
C ASP A 117 -14.20 7.16 -1.54
N PRO A 118 -14.97 6.75 -2.57
CA PRO A 118 -16.13 7.51 -3.05
C PRO A 118 -17.41 7.17 -2.26
N ARG A 119 -17.28 6.61 -1.05
CA ARG A 119 -18.38 5.95 -0.34
C ARG A 119 -19.24 6.86 0.53
N GLU A 120 -18.91 8.13 0.69
CA GLU A 120 -19.75 9.09 1.44
C GLU A 120 -21.02 9.52 0.67
N THR A 121 -21.04 9.44 -0.66
CA THR A 121 -22.13 10.02 -1.50
C THR A 121 -23.33 9.08 -1.72
N GLN A 122 -23.41 7.92 -1.05
CA GLN A 122 -24.53 6.96 -1.23
C GLN A 122 -25.58 6.98 -0.09
N ARG A 123 -25.52 7.97 0.83
CA ARG A 123 -26.52 8.15 1.90
C ARG A 123 -26.97 9.61 2.07
N THR A 124 -27.50 10.23 1.02
CA THR A 124 -28.45 11.36 1.15
C THR A 124 -29.47 11.31 0.03
#